data_AF-A0AA96RXY8-F1
#
_entry.id   AF-A0AA96RXY8-F1
#
_cell.length_a   1.000
_cell.length_b   1.000
_cell.length_c   1.000
_cell.angle_alpha   90.00
_cell.angle_beta   90.00
_cell.angle_gamma   90.00
#
_symmetry.space_group_name_H-M   'P 1'
#
loop_
_entity.id
_entity.type
_entity.pdbx_description
1 polymer ?
#
loop_
_entity_poly.entity_id
_entity_poly.type
_entity_poly.pdbx_seq_one_letter_code
_entity_poly.pdbx_strand_id
1 'polypeptide(L)'
;MLRTGYLSAALNLATALVSFLRFGSNYALVTMAVYTLLIFAGFRLLQSKNTLSLIPLLTLSCTFLIYNVLYVLLKQLQLIDLYTVHWRLEVQLALPLLVGLLLKAVLQRSGKSRLV
;
A
#
# COMPACT_ATOMS: atom_id res chain seq x y z
N MET A 1 13.10 -7.04 -8.58
CA MET A 1 12.29 -6.04 -7.84
C MET A 1 10.83 -5.97 -8.28
N LEU A 2 10.49 -6.02 -9.57
CA LEU A 2 9.07 -6.02 -9.99
C LEU A 2 8.30 -7.26 -9.53
N ARG A 3 8.87 -8.47 -9.68
CA ARG A 3 8.27 -9.72 -9.19
C ARG A 3 8.00 -9.68 -7.67
N THR A 4 8.95 -9.16 -6.90
CA THR A 4 8.80 -9.00 -5.44
C THR A 4 7.74 -7.96 -5.07
N GLY A 5 7.62 -6.87 -5.85
CA GLY A 5 6.54 -5.89 -5.68
C GLY A 5 5.15 -6.47 -5.92
N TYR A 6 4.97 -7.22 -7.02
CA TYR A 6 3.71 -7.91 -7.31
C TYR A 6 3.37 -8.97 -6.26
N LEU A 7 4.36 -9.72 -5.78
CA LEU A 7 4.17 -10.69 -4.71
C LEU A 7 3.74 -10.01 -3.41
N SER A 8 4.35 -8.88 -3.05
CA SER A 8 3.97 -8.11 -1.87
C SER A 8 2.55 -7.53 -1.98
N ALA A 9 2.16 -7.03 -3.16
CA ALA A 9 0.80 -6.58 -3.41
C ALA A 9 -0.22 -7.72 -3.32
N ALA A 10 0.10 -8.90 -3.87
CA ALA A 10 -0.75 -10.07 -3.77
C ALA A 10 -0.92 -10.54 -2.32
N LEU A 11 0.15 -10.52 -1.53
CA LEU A 11 0.10 -10.81 -0.09
C LEU A 11 -0.79 -9.79 0.63
N ASN A 12 -0.64 -8.49 0.36
CA ASN A 12 -1.49 -7.45 0.94
C ASN A 12 -2.99 -7.68 0.67
N LEU A 13 -3.34 -8.04 -0.57
CA LEU A 13 -4.70 -8.40 -0.96
C LEU A 13 -5.20 -9.65 -0.22
N ALA A 14 -4.36 -10.67 -0.08
CA ALA A 14 -4.71 -11.88 0.67
C ALA A 14 -4.96 -11.57 2.15
N THR A 15 -4.12 -10.77 2.80
CA THR A 15 -4.29 -10.39 4.21
C THR A 15 -5.56 -9.56 4.41
N ALA A 16 -5.87 -8.67 3.47
CA ALA A 16 -7.12 -7.88 3.48
C ALA A 16 -8.36 -8.78 3.40
N LEU A 17 -8.31 -9.81 2.55
CA LEU A 17 -9.40 -10.75 2.37
C LEU A 17 -9.59 -11.66 3.59
N VAL A 18 -8.50 -12.10 4.23
CA VAL A 18 -8.56 -12.85 5.49
C VAL A 18 -9.17 -11.98 6.61
N SER A 19 -8.77 -10.72 6.69
CA SER A 19 -9.33 -9.76 7.64
C SER A 19 -10.85 -9.57 7.43
N PHE A 20 -11.29 -9.47 6.17
CA PHE A 20 -12.71 -9.39 5.82
C PHE A 20 -13.51 -10.60 6.29
N LEU A 21 -13.03 -11.81 5.95
CA LEU A 21 -13.72 -13.05 6.27
C LEU A 21 -13.86 -13.27 7.79
N ARG A 22 -12.89 -12.80 8.57
CA ARG A 22 -12.89 -12.96 10.03
C ARG A 22 -13.65 -11.88 10.79
N PHE A 23 -13.57 -10.63 10.36
CA PHE A 23 -14.04 -9.49 11.16
C PHE A 23 -15.17 -8.68 10.49
N GLY A 24 -15.63 -9.09 9.31
CA GLY A 24 -16.70 -8.44 8.57
C GLY A 24 -16.29 -7.11 7.91
N SER A 25 -17.29 -6.42 7.35
CA SER A 25 -17.13 -5.13 6.68
C SER A 25 -16.72 -4.06 7.70
N ASN A 26 -15.48 -3.58 7.59
CA ASN A 26 -14.92 -2.52 8.43
C ASN A 26 -14.19 -1.52 7.55
N TYR A 27 -14.08 -0.27 8.04
CA TYR A 27 -13.30 0.80 7.40
C TYR A 27 -11.87 0.35 7.01
N ALA A 28 -11.25 -0.51 7.84
CA ALA A 28 -9.98 -1.15 7.59
C ALA A 28 -9.88 -1.82 6.21
N LEU A 29 -10.95 -2.46 5.74
CA LEU A 29 -10.99 -3.18 4.47
C LEU A 29 -10.87 -2.24 3.27
N VAL A 30 -11.61 -1.11 3.31
CA VAL A 30 -11.56 -0.11 2.26
C VAL A 30 -10.15 0.45 2.16
N THR A 31 -9.52 0.75 3.30
CA THR A 31 -8.14 1.23 3.36
C THR A 31 -7.17 0.19 2.79
N MET A 32 -7.30 -1.08 3.21
CA MET A 32 -6.48 -2.18 2.70
C MET A 32 -6.60 -2.36 1.19
N ALA A 33 -7.82 -2.33 0.65
CA ALA A 33 -8.06 -2.48 -0.78
C ALA A 33 -7.50 -1.31 -1.58
N VAL A 34 -7.78 -0.07 -1.18
CA VAL A 34 -7.36 1.15 -1.88
C VAL A 34 -5.83 1.25 -1.92
N TYR A 35 -5.14 1.01 -0.80
CA TYR A 35 -3.69 1.05 -0.74
C TYR A 35 -3.03 0.00 -1.63
N THR A 36 -3.57 -1.22 -1.61
CA THR A 36 -3.03 -2.31 -2.42
C THR A 36 -3.18 -2.03 -3.91
N LEU A 37 -4.31 -1.45 -4.33
CA LEU A 37 -4.52 -1.00 -5.72
C LEU A 37 -3.56 0.13 -6.12
N LEU A 38 -3.34 1.12 -5.25
CA LEU A 38 -2.40 2.21 -5.50
C LEU A 38 -0.95 1.71 -5.62
N ILE A 39 -0.55 0.79 -4.75
CA ILE A 39 0.76 0.12 -4.80
C ILE A 39 0.91 -0.64 -6.13
N PHE A 40 -0.12 -1.40 -6.55
CA PHE A 40 -0.09 -2.13 -7.80
C PHE A 40 -0.01 -1.20 -9.03
N ALA A 41 -0.78 -0.11 -9.03
CA ALA A 41 -0.72 0.92 -10.06
C ALA A 41 0.66 1.57 -10.13
N GLY A 42 1.26 1.87 -8.96
CA GLY A 42 2.61 2.39 -8.84
C GLY A 42 3.66 1.45 -9.46
N PHE A 43 3.63 0.16 -9.12
CA PHE A 43 4.53 -0.84 -9.71
C PHE A 43 4.40 -0.93 -11.24
N ARG A 44 3.17 -0.91 -11.76
CA ARG A 44 2.90 -0.98 -13.21
C ARG A 44 3.39 0.27 -13.95
N LEU A 45 3.26 1.45 -13.35
CA LEU A 45 3.65 2.71 -13.99
C LEU A 45 5.17 2.96 -13.93
N LEU A 46 5.83 2.55 -12.85
CA LEU A 46 7.27 2.74 -12.64
C LEU A 46 8.14 1.61 -13.24
N GLN A 47 7.52 0.55 -13.75
CA GLN A 47 8.18 -0.58 -14.42
C GLN A 47 9.16 -0.17 -15.54
N SER A 48 8.98 1.00 -16.13
CA SER A 48 9.69 1.44 -17.33
C SER A 48 11.00 2.20 -17.10
N LYS A 49 11.29 2.80 -15.93
CA LYS A 49 12.31 3.88 -15.89
C LYS A 49 13.35 3.95 -14.79
N ASN A 50 13.27 3.23 -13.65
CA ASN A 50 14.45 3.06 -12.78
C ASN A 50 14.16 2.10 -11.63
N THR A 51 15.02 1.12 -11.40
CA THR A 51 14.91 0.16 -10.27
C THR A 51 14.90 0.89 -8.91
N LEU A 52 15.60 2.02 -8.79
CA LEU A 52 15.66 2.85 -7.58
C LEU A 52 14.30 3.43 -7.17
N SER A 53 13.44 3.74 -8.13
CA SER A 53 12.09 4.29 -7.86
C SER A 53 11.10 3.27 -7.30
N LEU A 54 11.45 1.98 -7.38
CA LEU A 54 10.66 0.87 -6.84
C LEU A 54 10.92 0.67 -5.34
N ILE A 55 12.06 1.13 -4.82
CA ILE A 55 12.44 0.92 -3.41
C ILE A 55 11.41 1.56 -2.46
N PRO A 56 11.02 2.84 -2.59
CA PRO A 56 10.04 3.45 -1.69
C PRO A 56 8.68 2.75 -1.74
N LEU A 57 8.30 2.27 -2.94
CA LEU A 57 7.05 1.56 -3.18
C LEU A 57 7.03 0.18 -2.50
N LEU A 58 8.17 -0.50 -2.53
CA LEU A 58 8.35 -1.78 -1.85
C LEU A 58 8.40 -1.60 -0.32
N THR A 59 9.06 -0.54 0.17
CA THR A 59 9.07 -0.18 1.59
C THR A 59 7.66 0.08 2.10
N LEU A 60 6.88 0.92 1.41
CA LEU A 60 5.48 1.17 1.76
C LEU A 60 4.65 -0.12 1.75
N SER A 61 4.81 -0.96 0.73
CA SER A 61 4.08 -2.22 0.61
C SER A 61 4.41 -3.18 1.76
N CYS A 62 5.67 -3.27 2.19
CA CYS A 62 6.09 -4.06 3.34
C CYS A 62 5.56 -3.50 4.66
N THR A 63 5.68 -2.19 4.89
CA THR A 63 5.16 -1.56 6.11
C THR A 63 3.64 -1.77 6.22
N PHE A 64 2.91 -1.59 5.12
CA PHE A 64 1.47 -1.81 5.07
C PHE A 64 1.10 -3.28 5.35
N LEU A 65 1.87 -4.23 4.81
CA LEU A 65 1.68 -5.66 5.08
C LEU A 65 1.87 -5.96 6.57
N ILE A 66 2.94 -5.43 7.18
CA ILE A 66 3.23 -5.61 8.61
C ILE A 66 2.09 -5.03 9.45
N TYR A 67 1.63 -3.82 9.13
CA TYR A 67 0.50 -3.18 9.81
C TYR A 67 -0.77 -4.02 9.73
N ASN A 68 -1.09 -4.57 8.55
CA ASN A 68 -2.27 -5.40 8.34
C ASN A 68 -2.19 -6.72 9.11
N VAL A 69 -1.02 -7.37 9.16
CA VAL A 69 -0.82 -8.59 9.95
C VAL A 69 -0.95 -8.31 11.44
N LEU A 70 -0.32 -7.23 11.94
CA LEU A 70 -0.44 -6.79 13.33
C LEU A 70 -1.89 -6.49 13.71
N TYR A 71 -2.63 -5.82 12.83
CA TYR A 71 -4.05 -5.55 13.02
C TYR A 71 -4.84 -6.84 13.21
N VAL A 72 -4.69 -7.80 12.29
CA VAL A 72 -5.41 -9.08 12.35
C VAL A 72 -5.09 -9.82 13.65
N LEU A 73 -3.83 -9.87 14.05
CA LEU A 73 -3.39 -10.52 15.30
C LEU A 73 -3.98 -9.84 16.54
N LEU A 74 -3.86 -8.52 16.65
CA LEU A 74 -4.31 -7.77 17.83
C LEU A 74 -5.84 -7.76 17.95
N LYS A 75 -6.55 -7.69 16.82
CA LYS A 75 -8.01 -7.78 16.79
C LYS A 75 -8.50 -9.18 17.15
N GLN A 76 -7.80 -10.23 16.74
CA GLN A 76 -8.12 -11.60 17.13
C GLN A 76 -7.93 -11.84 18.63
N LEU A 77 -6.92 -11.23 19.24
CA LEU A 77 -6.68 -11.30 20.68
C LEU A 77 -7.58 -10.36 21.50
N GLN A 78 -8.50 -9.62 20.85
CA GLN A 78 -9.37 -8.61 21.45
C GLN A 78 -8.62 -7.56 22.29
N LEU A 79 -7.33 -7.35 22.00
CA LEU A 79 -6.49 -6.41 22.75
C LEU A 79 -6.77 -4.97 22.34
N ILE A 80 -6.63 -4.67 21.05
CA ILE A 80 -6.70 -3.30 20.50
C ILE A 80 -7.20 -3.37 19.05
N ASP A 81 -8.11 -2.46 18.67
CA ASP A 81 -8.43 -2.20 17.26
C ASP A 81 -7.51 -1.09 16.73
N LEU A 82 -6.40 -1.46 16.08
CA LEU A 82 -5.42 -0.52 15.53
C LEU A 82 -6.03 0.51 14.56
N TYR A 83 -7.09 0.13 13.84
CA TYR A 83 -7.78 1.00 12.91
C TYR A 83 -8.71 2.01 13.58
N THR A 84 -9.03 1.87 14.86
CA THR A 84 -9.73 2.92 15.62
C THR A 84 -8.76 3.87 16.30
N VAL A 85 -7.55 3.41 16.64
CA VAL A 85 -6.59 4.18 17.45
C VAL A 85 -5.66 5.05 16.59
N HIS A 86 -5.02 4.50 15.55
CA HIS A 86 -3.89 5.17 14.88
C HIS A 86 -3.88 5.11 13.35
N TRP A 87 -4.99 4.72 12.72
CA TRP A 87 -5.11 4.65 11.26
C TRP A 87 -4.70 5.93 10.53
N ARG A 88 -4.90 7.10 11.17
CA ARG A 88 -4.58 8.40 10.59
C ARG A 88 -3.10 8.56 10.26
N LEU A 89 -2.18 8.04 11.07
CA LEU A 89 -0.75 8.35 10.93
C LEU A 89 -0.13 7.61 9.75
N GLU A 90 -0.40 6.31 9.63
CA GLU A 90 -0.01 5.49 8.47
C GLU A 90 -0.70 5.97 7.19
N VAL A 91 -2.01 6.23 7.25
CA VAL A 91 -2.76 6.65 6.05
C VAL A 91 -2.35 8.06 5.60
N GLN A 92 -2.26 9.03 6.51
CA GLN A 92 -1.89 10.41 6.14
C GLN A 92 -0.46 10.54 5.65
N LEU A 93 0.46 9.66 6.05
CA LEU A 93 1.84 9.70 5.56
C LEU A 93 2.03 8.89 4.27
N ALA A 94 1.38 7.73 4.16
CA ALA A 94 1.55 6.85 3.01
C ALA A 94 0.72 7.30 1.79
N LEU A 95 -0.45 7.94 1.99
CA LEU A 95 -1.30 8.39 0.88
C LEU A 95 -0.64 9.48 0.02
N PRO A 96 -0.09 10.57 0.60
CA PRO A 96 0.59 11.61 -0.17
C PRO A 96 1.82 11.08 -0.90
N LEU A 97 2.52 10.12 -0.30
CA LEU A 97 3.71 9.52 -0.90
C LEU A 97 3.33 8.63 -2.11
N LEU A 98 2.26 7.84 -2.01
CA LEU A 98 1.71 7.08 -3.13
C LEU A 98 1.20 7.99 -4.25
N VAL A 99 0.47 9.05 -3.90
CA VAL A 99 -0.03 10.04 -4.87
C VAL A 99 1.13 10.76 -5.55
N GLY A 100 2.16 11.17 -4.80
CA GLY A 100 3.35 11.81 -5.35
C GLY A 100 4.13 10.89 -6.29
N LEU A 101 4.28 9.60 -5.94
CA LEU A 101 4.91 8.59 -6.80
C LEU A 101 4.10 8.36 -8.08
N LEU A 102 2.77 8.31 -7.99
CA LEU A 102 1.88 8.17 -9.14
C LEU A 102 1.94 9.40 -10.05
N LEU A 103 1.87 10.61 -9.49
CA LEU A 103 2.00 11.86 -10.26
C LEU A 103 3.36 11.94 -10.95
N LYS A 104 4.44 11.61 -10.25
CA LYS A 104 5.79 11.53 -10.84
C LYS A 104 5.81 10.55 -12.01
N ALA A 105 5.24 9.36 -11.83
CA ALA A 105 5.20 8.35 -12.89
C ALA A 105 4.38 8.81 -14.11
N VAL A 106 3.24 9.49 -13.90
CA VAL A 106 2.40 10.06 -14.96
C VAL A 106 3.12 11.18 -15.72
N LEU A 107 3.73 12.14 -15.01
CA LEU A 107 4.49 13.25 -15.61
C LEU A 107 5.67 12.75 -16.44
N GLN A 108 6.38 11.72 -15.95
CA GLN A 108 7.49 11.08 -16.66
C GLN A 108 7.06 10.32 -17.91
N ARG A 109 5.85 9.75 -17.94
CA ARG A 109 5.27 9.10 -19.12
C ARG A 109 4.77 10.09 -20.16
N SER A 110 4.25 11.24 -19.74
CA SER A 110 3.74 12.30 -20.62
C SER A 110 4.84 13.07 -21.38
N GLY A 111 6.12 12.74 -21.19
CA GLY A 111 7.23 13.47 -21.82
C GLY A 111 7.47 14.89 -21.25
N LYS A 112 6.64 15.33 -20.29
CA LYS A 112 6.75 16.63 -19.60
C LYS A 112 7.86 16.67 -18.54
N SER A 113 8.62 15.59 -18.38
CA SER A 113 9.77 15.47 -17.45
C SER A 113 11.01 16.22 -17.93
N ARG A 114 10.86 17.49 -18.33
CA ARG A 114 11.96 18.47 -18.47
C ARG A 114 11.87 19.59 -17.42
N LEU A 115 10.97 19.48 -16.45
CA LEU A 115 10.87 20.44 -15.36
C LEU A 115 11.01 19.69 -14.04
N VAL A 116 12.01 20.15 -13.27
CA VAL A 116 12.55 19.64 -11.99
C VAL A 116 13.63 18.57 -12.14
#